data_AF-A0A9C7QZT9-F1
#
_entry.id   AF-A0A9C7QZT9-F1
#
_cell.length_a   1.000
_cell.length_b   1.000
_cell.length_c   1.000
_cell.angle_alpha   90.00
_cell.angle_beta   90.00
_cell.angle_gamma   90.00
#
_symmetry.space_group_name_H-M   'P 1'
#
loop_
_entity.id
_entity.type
_entity.pdbx_description
1 polymer ?
#
loop_
_entity_poly.entity_id
_entity_poly.type
_entity_poly.pdbx_seq_one_letter_code
_entity_poly.pdbx_strand_id
1 'polypeptide(L)'
;MASKYKITTYLSDKALYERVINSAKKAGMTQSKYVESLLMQERAHANDVRKVRPEIEIYDHYYPRQDIFPSHGALVLDEVLASTPSERKSFYSEQIIQAANAGILADFYKEVYGENVHKVDDDSAIFMFLRLQFSGSLKKSSNVSSVELKYRVMYQPMIITSTEWDKYSGYYDFFNIRYLRQSDLINKEWRRNFSSRYSGVAPIFERRREHKDHCGFFIPVFKEPKFFADRLSEISNATVGVNDLFCGVKNTNNKERFNLSGRKLLNI
;
A
#
# COMPACT_ATOMS: atom_id res chain seq x y z
N MET A 1 47.67 5.79 3.40
CA MET A 1 47.16 4.54 2.79
C MET A 1 46.09 4.92 1.80
N ALA A 2 46.34 4.69 0.51
CA ALA A 2 45.32 4.82 -0.53
C ALA A 2 44.70 3.44 -0.76
N SER A 3 43.70 3.07 0.05
CA SER A 3 42.83 1.94 -0.30
C SER A 3 41.87 2.40 -1.39
N LYS A 4 41.54 1.50 -2.33
CA LYS A 4 40.58 1.73 -3.42
C LYS A 4 39.15 2.05 -2.92
N TYR A 5 38.87 1.82 -1.64
CA TYR A 5 37.55 1.91 -1.03
C TYR A 5 37.60 2.85 0.18
N LYS A 6 36.86 3.97 0.09
CA LYS A 6 36.73 4.98 1.15
C LYS A 6 35.32 4.93 1.70
N ILE A 7 35.20 4.81 3.03
CA ILE A 7 33.94 4.95 3.76
C ILE A 7 34.02 6.24 4.57
N THR A 8 32.97 7.05 4.53
CA THR A 8 32.83 8.26 5.36
C THR A 8 31.78 7.98 6.42
N THR A 9 32.14 8.11 7.68
CA THR A 9 31.25 7.82 8.82
C THR A 9 31.06 9.08 9.65
N TYR A 10 29.81 9.36 10.02
CA TYR A 10 29.45 10.43 10.95
C TYR A 10 29.18 9.80 12.32
N LEU A 11 29.89 10.25 13.36
CA LEU A 11 29.67 9.78 14.73
C LEU A 11 28.49 10.56 15.34
N SER A 12 27.63 9.84 16.06
CA SER A 12 26.35 10.34 16.60
C SER A 12 26.50 11.46 17.63
N ASP A 13 27.62 11.50 18.35
CA ASP A 13 27.85 12.45 19.42
C ASP A 13 29.36 12.75 19.63
N LYS A 14 29.62 13.88 20.28
CA LYS A 14 30.96 14.41 20.54
C LYS A 14 31.76 13.51 21.50
N ALA A 15 31.11 12.87 22.45
CA ALA A 15 31.79 12.03 23.44
C ALA A 15 32.37 10.77 22.78
N LEU A 16 31.64 10.15 21.86
CA LEU A 16 32.09 9.03 21.05
C LEU A 16 33.27 9.42 20.16
N TYR A 17 33.19 10.59 19.52
CA TYR A 17 34.30 11.13 18.72
C TYR A 17 35.58 11.33 19.55
N GLU A 18 35.48 11.99 20.71
CA GLU A 18 36.62 12.18 21.61
C GLU A 18 37.18 10.86 22.14
N ARG A 19 36.30 9.89 22.41
CA ARG A 19 36.72 8.53 22.81
C ARG A 19 37.54 7.84 21.73
N VAL A 20 37.11 7.92 20.47
CA VAL A 20 37.85 7.36 19.32
C VAL A 20 39.22 8.01 19.19
N ILE A 21 39.30 9.34 19.31
CA ILE A 21 40.58 10.07 19.26
C ILE A 21 41.53 9.60 20.37
N ASN A 22 41.04 9.60 21.61
CA ASN A 22 41.84 9.28 22.78
C ASN A 22 42.31 7.82 22.76
N SER A 23 41.45 6.90 22.36
CA SER A 23 41.79 5.49 22.25
C SER A 23 42.76 5.21 21.10
N ALA A 24 42.59 5.86 19.94
CA ALA A 24 43.55 5.77 18.84
C ALA A 24 44.94 6.25 19.28
N LYS A 25 45.01 7.37 20.00
CA LYS A 25 46.27 7.91 20.56
C LYS A 25 46.90 6.95 21.55
N LYS A 26 46.11 6.37 22.48
CA LYS A 26 46.59 5.37 23.45
C LYS A 26 47.11 4.10 22.78
N ALA A 27 46.49 3.70 21.66
CA ALA A 27 46.89 2.53 20.88
C ALA A 27 48.06 2.82 19.91
N GLY A 28 48.57 4.05 19.83
CA GLY A 28 49.62 4.42 18.87
C GLY A 28 49.17 4.36 17.40
N MET A 29 47.87 4.52 17.14
CA MET A 29 47.27 4.39 15.81
C MET A 29 46.67 5.71 15.32
N THR A 30 46.59 5.87 13.99
CA THR A 30 45.75 6.92 13.40
C THR A 30 44.28 6.60 13.63
N GLN A 31 43.42 7.63 13.76
CA GLN A 31 41.97 7.46 13.98
C GLN A 31 41.34 6.47 12.97
N SER A 32 41.66 6.60 11.68
CA SER A 32 41.14 5.70 10.63
C SER A 32 41.54 4.24 10.84
N LYS A 33 42.83 3.98 11.14
CA LYS A 33 43.31 2.62 11.49
C LYS A 33 42.65 2.07 12.75
N TYR A 34 42.42 2.92 13.74
CA TYR A 34 41.77 2.50 14.99
C TYR A 34 40.32 2.08 14.73
N VAL A 35 39.55 2.87 13.98
CA VAL A 35 38.18 2.51 13.57
C VAL A 35 38.16 1.24 12.71
N GLU A 36 39.09 1.12 11.76
CA GLU A 36 39.25 -0.11 10.96
C GLU A 36 39.54 -1.32 11.85
N SER A 37 40.38 -1.19 12.88
CA SER A 37 40.68 -2.28 13.81
C SER A 37 39.45 -2.73 14.62
N LEU A 38 38.58 -1.79 15.01
CA LEU A 38 37.31 -2.12 15.67
C LEU A 38 36.38 -2.88 14.72
N LEU A 39 36.27 -2.43 13.47
CA LEU A 39 35.47 -3.14 12.45
C LEU A 39 36.01 -4.56 12.18
N MET A 40 37.32 -4.75 12.19
CA MET A 40 37.95 -6.07 12.02
C MET A 40 37.72 -6.98 13.22
N GLN A 41 37.67 -6.44 14.45
CA GLN A 41 37.31 -7.19 15.65
C GLN A 41 35.84 -7.64 15.60
N GLU A 42 34.93 -6.74 15.17
CA GLU A 42 33.51 -7.07 14.97
C GLU A 42 33.29 -8.10 13.86
N ARG A 43 34.20 -8.21 12.88
CA ARG A 43 34.10 -9.20 11.80
C ARG A 43 34.08 -10.64 12.32
N ALA A 44 34.77 -10.93 13.43
CA ALA A 44 34.74 -12.25 14.06
C ALA A 44 33.38 -12.56 14.70
N HIS A 45 32.66 -11.53 15.16
CA HIS A 45 31.33 -11.63 15.74
C HIS A 45 30.21 -11.51 14.70
N ALA A 46 30.48 -10.98 13.50
CA ALA A 46 29.50 -10.78 12.44
C ALA A 46 28.88 -12.08 11.90
N ASN A 47 29.56 -13.22 12.05
CA ASN A 47 29.01 -14.54 11.71
C ASN A 47 28.19 -15.18 12.84
N ASP A 48 28.35 -14.68 14.07
CA ASP A 48 27.75 -15.27 15.29
C ASP A 48 26.57 -14.45 15.83
N VAL A 49 26.31 -13.28 15.23
CA VAL A 49 24.99 -12.66 15.32
C VAL A 49 24.04 -13.62 14.62
N ARG A 50 23.30 -14.44 15.38
CA ARG A 50 21.96 -14.90 14.97
C ARG A 50 21.32 -13.64 14.42
N LYS A 51 21.30 -13.48 13.09
CA LYS A 51 20.60 -12.37 12.47
C LYS A 51 19.19 -12.54 12.97
N VAL A 52 18.80 -11.73 13.95
CA VAL A 52 17.40 -11.48 14.26
C VAL A 52 16.94 -10.74 13.02
N ARG A 53 16.73 -11.49 11.93
CA ARG A 53 16.14 -10.97 10.73
C ARG A 53 14.76 -10.56 11.22
N PRO A 54 14.43 -9.26 11.17
CA PRO A 54 13.08 -8.86 11.51
C PRO A 54 12.13 -9.72 10.68
N GLU A 55 11.13 -10.32 11.34
CA GLU A 55 10.21 -11.25 10.65
C GLU A 55 9.46 -10.57 9.50
N ILE A 56 9.34 -9.24 9.55
CA ILE A 56 8.81 -8.36 8.51
C ILE A 56 9.71 -7.11 8.45
N GLU A 57 10.13 -6.75 7.24
CA GLU A 57 10.80 -5.48 6.97
C GLU A 57 9.78 -4.41 6.55
N ILE A 58 9.91 -3.19 7.06
CA ILE A 58 9.17 -2.02 6.58
C ILE A 58 10.15 -1.23 5.73
N TYR A 59 9.90 -1.22 4.42
CA TYR A 59 10.73 -0.51 3.44
C TYR A 59 10.37 0.98 3.38
N ASP A 60 11.17 1.73 2.63
CA ASP A 60 10.89 3.15 2.35
C ASP A 60 9.53 3.35 1.69
N HIS A 61 9.02 4.58 1.83
CA HIS A 61 7.73 4.94 1.28
C HIS A 61 7.75 4.88 -0.25
N TYR A 62 6.71 4.26 -0.82
CA TYR A 62 6.37 4.44 -2.23
C TYR A 62 5.61 5.75 -2.39
N TYR A 63 6.05 6.60 -3.32
CA TYR A 63 5.41 7.88 -3.62
C TYR A 63 4.70 7.78 -4.96
N PRO A 64 3.36 7.60 -4.99
CA PRO A 64 2.62 7.60 -6.24
C PRO A 64 2.83 8.92 -6.97
N ARG A 65 2.97 8.86 -8.29
CA ARG A 65 3.16 10.07 -9.13
C ARG A 65 1.83 10.81 -9.33
N GLN A 66 0.78 10.04 -9.60
CA GLN A 66 -0.55 10.55 -9.93
C GLN A 66 -1.24 11.18 -8.72
N ASP A 67 -2.08 12.18 -9.00
CA ASP A 67 -2.90 12.83 -7.98
C ASP A 67 -4.12 12.00 -7.59
N ILE A 68 -4.87 12.53 -6.61
CA ILE A 68 -6.09 11.93 -6.07
C ILE A 68 -7.29 12.64 -6.70
N PHE A 69 -8.23 11.85 -7.22
CA PHE A 69 -9.39 12.33 -7.96
C PHE A 69 -10.71 11.92 -7.27
N PRO A 70 -11.76 12.75 -7.34
CA PRO A 70 -13.09 12.41 -6.85
C PRO A 70 -14.00 11.84 -7.96
N SER A 71 -14.54 10.65 -7.75
CA SER A 71 -15.67 10.12 -8.54
C SER A 71 -16.99 10.29 -7.78
N HIS A 72 -18.06 10.64 -8.48
CA HIS A 72 -19.41 10.76 -7.92
C HIS A 72 -20.38 9.84 -8.64
N GLY A 73 -21.40 9.36 -7.93
CA GLY A 73 -22.42 8.54 -8.54
C GLY A 73 -23.69 8.42 -7.71
N ALA A 74 -24.70 7.82 -8.33
CA ALA A 74 -25.96 7.46 -7.70
C ALA A 74 -26.35 6.03 -8.08
N LEU A 75 -27.03 5.35 -7.17
CA LEU A 75 -27.50 3.97 -7.33
C LEU A 75 -28.84 3.82 -6.62
N VAL A 76 -29.78 3.12 -7.25
CA VAL A 76 -31.01 2.66 -6.57
C VAL A 76 -30.75 1.24 -6.07
N LEU A 77 -30.93 1.05 -4.77
CA LEU A 77 -30.79 -0.24 -4.09
C LEU A 77 -32.18 -0.78 -3.80
N ASP A 78 -32.57 -1.85 -4.49
CA ASP A 78 -33.82 -2.55 -4.22
C ASP A 78 -33.73 -3.30 -2.88
N GLU A 79 -34.84 -3.30 -2.12
CA GLU A 79 -34.91 -4.05 -0.88
C GLU A 79 -34.80 -5.55 -1.14
N VAL A 80 -33.83 -6.20 -0.48
CA VAL A 80 -33.61 -7.64 -0.64
C VAL A 80 -34.26 -8.47 0.45
N LEU A 81 -34.96 -9.51 0.01
CA LEU A 81 -35.53 -10.59 0.81
C LEU A 81 -34.46 -11.63 1.20
N ALA A 82 -33.34 -11.20 1.78
CA ALA A 82 -32.34 -12.13 2.28
C ALA A 82 -32.67 -12.53 3.71
N SER A 83 -32.49 -13.81 4.00
CA SER A 83 -32.93 -14.46 5.24
C SER A 83 -32.16 -13.96 6.47
N THR A 84 -30.92 -13.48 6.30
CA THR A 84 -30.08 -13.02 7.41
C THR A 84 -29.54 -11.58 7.24
N PRO A 85 -29.27 -10.84 8.33
CA PRO A 85 -28.59 -9.55 8.27
C PRO A 85 -27.20 -9.60 7.60
N SER A 86 -26.46 -10.69 7.79
CA SER A 86 -25.14 -10.87 7.19
C SER A 86 -25.19 -10.99 5.67
N GLU A 87 -26.15 -11.74 5.12
CA GLU A 87 -26.36 -11.86 3.67
C GLU A 87 -26.77 -10.51 3.07
N ARG A 88 -27.69 -9.79 3.71
CA ARG A 88 -28.07 -8.42 3.30
C ARG A 88 -26.86 -7.50 3.26
N LYS A 89 -26.03 -7.53 4.31
CA LYS A 89 -24.80 -6.73 4.38
C LYS A 89 -23.87 -7.02 3.20
N SER A 90 -23.58 -8.30 2.94
CA SER A 90 -22.70 -8.71 1.86
C SER A 90 -23.25 -8.27 0.50
N PHE A 91 -24.54 -8.53 0.26
CA PHE A 91 -25.22 -8.16 -0.97
C PHE A 91 -25.15 -6.65 -1.26
N TYR A 92 -25.56 -5.81 -0.31
CA TYR A 92 -25.49 -4.35 -0.51
C TYR A 92 -24.04 -3.86 -0.61
N SER A 93 -23.10 -4.45 0.13
CA SER A 93 -21.69 -4.08 0.03
C SER A 93 -21.14 -4.35 -1.37
N GLU A 94 -21.50 -5.49 -1.95
CA GLU A 94 -21.08 -5.88 -3.29
C GLU A 94 -21.63 -4.91 -4.34
N GLN A 95 -22.94 -4.63 -4.33
CA GLN A 95 -23.53 -3.67 -5.26
C GLN A 95 -22.92 -2.28 -5.17
N ILE A 96 -22.73 -1.76 -3.95
CA ILE A 96 -22.13 -0.44 -3.72
C ILE A 96 -20.70 -0.41 -4.28
N ILE A 97 -19.92 -1.46 -4.04
CA ILE A 97 -18.54 -1.57 -4.51
C ILE A 97 -18.47 -1.67 -6.03
N GLN A 98 -19.33 -2.47 -6.65
CA GLN A 98 -19.38 -2.61 -8.11
C GLN A 98 -19.75 -1.30 -8.78
N ALA A 99 -20.78 -0.61 -8.27
CA ALA A 99 -21.19 0.70 -8.78
C ALA A 99 -20.08 1.75 -8.62
N ALA A 100 -19.42 1.78 -7.46
CA ALA A 100 -18.28 2.67 -7.22
C ALA A 100 -17.11 2.40 -8.19
N ASN A 101 -16.76 1.12 -8.42
CA ASN A 101 -15.70 0.74 -9.36
C ASN A 101 -16.05 1.18 -10.79
N ALA A 102 -17.27 0.90 -11.24
CA ALA A 102 -17.73 1.31 -12.56
C ALA A 102 -17.73 2.84 -12.71
N GLY A 103 -18.16 3.57 -11.68
CA GLY A 103 -18.11 5.03 -11.63
C GLY A 103 -16.69 5.59 -11.72
N ILE A 104 -15.73 4.99 -11.02
CA ILE A 104 -14.31 5.36 -11.11
C ILE A 104 -13.75 5.08 -12.52
N LEU A 105 -14.04 3.93 -13.12
CA LEU A 105 -13.56 3.62 -14.48
C LEU A 105 -14.07 4.66 -15.48
N ALA A 106 -15.38 4.94 -15.43
CA ALA A 106 -16.00 5.92 -16.33
C ALA A 106 -15.42 7.32 -16.15
N ASP A 107 -15.29 7.77 -14.89
CA ASP A 107 -14.69 9.06 -14.54
C ASP A 107 -13.23 9.15 -15.00
N PHE A 108 -12.44 8.11 -14.76
CA PHE A 108 -11.04 8.08 -15.13
C PHE A 108 -10.84 8.24 -16.63
N TYR A 109 -11.52 7.43 -17.46
CA TYR A 109 -11.35 7.49 -18.90
C TYR A 109 -11.98 8.72 -19.55
N LYS A 110 -12.99 9.32 -18.92
CA LYS A 110 -13.69 10.49 -19.46
C LYS A 110 -13.04 11.82 -19.09
N GLU A 111 -12.55 11.94 -17.84
CA GLU A 111 -12.17 13.24 -17.26
C GLU A 111 -10.71 13.29 -16.80
N VAL A 112 -10.05 12.16 -16.53
CA VAL A 112 -8.71 12.14 -15.90
C VAL A 112 -7.62 11.70 -16.86
N TYR A 113 -7.87 10.66 -17.65
CA TYR A 113 -6.89 10.09 -18.57
C TYR A 113 -6.73 10.96 -19.81
N GLY A 114 -5.51 11.38 -20.09
CA GLY A 114 -5.17 12.28 -21.19
C GLY A 114 -5.06 13.75 -20.79
N GLU A 115 -5.81 14.21 -19.77
CA GLU A 115 -5.73 15.59 -19.27
C GLU A 115 -4.82 15.70 -18.04
N ASN A 116 -5.14 14.96 -16.97
CA ASN A 116 -4.44 15.04 -15.69
C ASN A 116 -3.44 13.89 -15.51
N VAL A 117 -3.69 12.77 -16.17
CA VAL A 117 -2.78 11.64 -16.25
C VAL A 117 -2.28 11.56 -17.68
N HIS A 118 -1.00 11.88 -17.88
CA HIS A 118 -0.37 11.84 -19.21
C HIS A 118 -0.57 10.47 -19.83
N LYS A 119 -0.90 10.45 -21.13
CA LYS A 119 -0.96 9.21 -21.89
C LYS A 119 0.38 8.50 -21.76
N VAL A 120 0.27 7.19 -21.60
CA VAL A 120 1.42 6.31 -21.41
C VAL A 120 1.56 5.57 -22.72
N ASP A 121 2.67 5.79 -23.41
CA ASP A 121 2.96 5.15 -24.70
C ASP A 121 3.47 3.69 -24.55
N ASP A 122 3.22 3.07 -23.41
CA ASP A 122 3.58 1.69 -23.09
C ASP A 122 2.31 0.83 -23.15
N ASP A 123 2.20 -0.01 -24.19
CA ASP A 123 1.07 -0.93 -24.39
C ASP A 123 0.92 -1.96 -23.25
N SER A 124 1.97 -2.14 -22.43
CA SER A 124 1.94 -3.01 -21.24
C SER A 124 1.48 -2.31 -19.96
N ALA A 125 1.13 -1.01 -20.04
CA ALA A 125 0.69 -0.23 -18.88
C ALA A 125 -0.62 -0.78 -18.30
N ILE A 126 -0.58 -1.13 -17.01
CA ILE A 126 -1.77 -1.51 -16.25
C ILE A 126 -2.19 -0.38 -15.33
N PHE A 127 -3.46 -0.02 -15.40
CA PHE A 127 -4.06 0.97 -14.51
C PHE A 127 -4.67 0.28 -13.29
N MET A 128 -4.09 0.53 -12.12
CA MET A 128 -4.62 0.12 -10.82
C MET A 128 -5.32 1.31 -10.17
N PHE A 129 -6.45 1.09 -9.52
CA PHE A 129 -7.21 2.15 -8.85
C PHE A 129 -7.26 1.89 -7.35
N LEU A 130 -6.65 2.79 -6.59
CA LEU A 130 -6.66 2.74 -5.14
C LEU A 130 -7.83 3.55 -4.59
N ARG A 131 -8.85 2.90 -4.06
CA ARG A 131 -9.98 3.56 -3.36
C ARG A 131 -9.53 4.00 -1.98
N LEU A 132 -9.35 5.31 -1.82
CA LEU A 132 -8.86 5.91 -0.59
C LEU A 132 -9.99 6.16 0.41
N GLN A 133 -11.13 6.65 -0.06
CA GLN A 133 -12.27 6.99 0.79
C GLN A 133 -13.58 6.85 0.04
N PHE A 134 -14.58 6.30 0.72
CA PHE A 134 -15.97 6.26 0.28
C PHE A 134 -16.85 7.07 1.25
N SER A 135 -17.66 7.96 0.69
CA SER A 135 -18.67 8.71 1.44
C SER A 135 -19.99 8.66 0.69
N GLY A 136 -21.09 8.41 1.38
CA GLY A 136 -22.41 8.38 0.75
C GLY A 136 -23.56 8.62 1.70
N SER A 137 -24.72 8.91 1.13
CA SER A 137 -25.97 9.10 1.84
C SER A 137 -27.08 8.29 1.20
N LEU A 138 -27.85 7.60 2.04
CA LEU A 138 -29.04 6.87 1.64
C LEU A 138 -30.30 7.68 1.94
N LYS A 139 -31.24 7.67 1.00
CA LYS A 139 -32.57 8.27 1.13
C LYS A 139 -33.62 7.25 0.71
N LYS A 140 -34.78 7.23 1.38
CA LYS A 140 -35.91 6.44 0.90
C LYS A 140 -36.30 6.93 -0.49
N SER A 141 -36.47 6.01 -1.42
CA SER A 141 -37.03 6.32 -2.72
C SER A 141 -38.52 6.68 -2.57
N SER A 142 -39.07 7.39 -3.56
CA SER A 142 -40.51 7.56 -3.69
C SER A 142 -41.23 6.23 -3.90
N ASN A 143 -40.51 5.18 -4.32
CA ASN A 143 -40.98 3.81 -4.37
C ASN A 143 -40.71 3.11 -3.01
N VAL A 144 -41.75 2.50 -2.42
CA VAL A 144 -41.74 2.00 -1.03
C VAL A 144 -40.70 0.91 -0.79
N SER A 145 -40.26 0.20 -1.82
CA SER A 145 -39.36 -0.96 -1.75
C SER A 145 -37.92 -0.70 -2.22
N SER A 146 -37.46 0.56 -2.23
CA SER A 146 -36.09 0.89 -2.67
C SER A 146 -35.48 2.08 -1.92
N VAL A 147 -34.15 2.12 -1.90
CA VAL A 147 -33.37 3.19 -1.27
C VAL A 147 -32.41 3.78 -2.30
N GLU A 148 -32.40 5.09 -2.44
CA GLU A 148 -31.46 5.80 -3.31
C GLU A 148 -30.16 6.08 -2.54
N LEU A 149 -29.04 5.67 -3.10
CA LEU A 149 -27.70 5.99 -2.66
C LEU A 149 -27.11 7.08 -3.55
N LYS A 150 -26.65 8.18 -2.96
CA LYS A 150 -25.72 9.11 -3.60
C LYS A 150 -24.36 9.01 -2.93
N TYR A 151 -23.29 8.91 -3.71
CA TYR A 151 -21.96 8.67 -3.18
C TYR A 151 -20.88 9.49 -3.88
N ARG A 152 -19.76 9.62 -3.17
CA ARG A 152 -18.49 10.19 -3.61
C ARG A 152 -17.36 9.25 -3.16
N VAL A 153 -16.47 8.93 -4.09
CA VAL A 153 -15.28 8.12 -3.85
C VAL A 153 -14.03 8.91 -4.21
N MET A 154 -13.10 8.99 -3.27
CA MET A 154 -11.74 9.48 -3.55
C MET A 154 -10.89 8.29 -4.00
N TYR A 155 -10.29 8.40 -5.17
CA TYR A 155 -9.44 7.36 -5.73
C TYR A 155 -8.12 7.92 -6.24
N GLN A 156 -7.08 7.08 -6.23
CA GLN A 156 -5.79 7.39 -6.83
C GLN A 156 -5.47 6.34 -7.89
N PRO A 157 -5.37 6.73 -9.18
CA PRO A 157 -4.88 5.83 -10.20
C PRO A 157 -3.38 5.61 -10.00
N MET A 158 -2.94 4.37 -10.19
CA MET A 158 -1.55 3.96 -10.19
C MET A 158 -1.29 3.31 -11.54
N ILE A 159 -0.35 3.88 -12.28
CA ILE A 159 0.07 3.34 -13.57
C ILE A 159 1.25 2.44 -13.32
N ILE A 160 1.09 1.16 -13.59
CA ILE A 160 2.14 0.16 -13.44
C ILE A 160 2.63 -0.20 -14.85
N THR A 161 3.81 0.30 -15.18
CA THR A 161 4.53 -0.04 -16.42
C THR A 161 5.67 -0.99 -16.12
N SER A 162 6.22 -1.62 -17.15
CA SER A 162 7.49 -2.35 -17.07
C SER A 162 8.59 -1.51 -16.42
N THR A 163 8.70 -0.23 -16.81
CA THR A 163 9.69 0.70 -16.27
C THR A 163 9.49 1.00 -14.78
N GLU A 164 8.24 1.21 -14.33
CA GLU A 164 7.98 1.43 -12.90
C GLU A 164 8.22 0.14 -12.11
N TRP A 165 7.94 -1.02 -12.68
CA TRP A 165 8.25 -2.33 -12.08
C TRP A 165 9.76 -2.53 -11.89
N ASP A 166 10.55 -2.24 -12.94
CA ASP A 166 12.01 -2.41 -12.95
C ASP A 166 12.74 -1.43 -12.03
N LYS A 167 12.17 -0.24 -11.81
CA LYS A 167 12.67 0.73 -10.81
C LYS A 167 12.75 0.13 -9.40
N TYR A 168 11.89 -0.83 -9.09
CA TYR A 168 11.90 -1.59 -7.83
C TYR A 168 12.43 -3.02 -8.00
N SER A 169 13.12 -3.28 -9.11
CA SER A 169 13.75 -4.57 -9.46
C SER A 169 12.78 -5.76 -9.35
N GLY A 170 11.49 -5.53 -9.60
CA GLY A 170 10.44 -6.54 -9.56
C GLY A 170 10.11 -7.12 -8.18
N TYR A 171 10.50 -6.44 -7.11
CA TYR A 171 10.15 -6.87 -5.75
C TYR A 171 8.78 -6.36 -5.28
N TYR A 172 8.25 -5.29 -5.86
CA TYR A 172 7.04 -4.63 -5.35
C TYR A 172 5.79 -5.21 -6.01
N ASP A 173 4.89 -5.83 -5.23
CA ASP A 173 3.63 -6.40 -5.75
C ASP A 173 2.51 -5.37 -5.74
N PHE A 174 2.52 -4.47 -6.72
CA PHE A 174 1.51 -3.42 -6.89
C PHE A 174 0.07 -3.95 -7.04
N PHE A 175 -0.09 -5.23 -7.38
CA PHE A 175 -1.38 -5.89 -7.57
C PHE A 175 -1.96 -6.51 -6.31
N ASN A 176 -1.24 -6.47 -5.20
CA ASN A 176 -1.68 -7.05 -3.93
C ASN A 176 -1.64 -6.03 -2.78
N ILE A 177 -1.84 -4.74 -3.10
CA ILE A 177 -1.84 -3.64 -2.11
C ILE A 177 -2.84 -3.94 -1.00
N ARG A 178 -2.39 -3.76 0.24
CA ARG A 178 -3.19 -4.01 1.45
C ARG A 178 -3.42 -2.72 2.22
N TYR A 179 -4.60 -2.62 2.83
CA TYR A 179 -4.91 -1.56 3.78
C TYR A 179 -4.75 -2.11 5.20
N LEU A 180 -3.80 -1.58 5.96
CA LEU A 180 -3.42 -2.09 7.28
C LEU A 180 -3.49 -1.01 8.34
N ARG A 181 -3.90 -1.40 9.54
CA ARG A 181 -3.73 -0.57 10.72
C ARG A 181 -2.32 -0.75 11.27
N GLN A 182 -1.81 0.28 11.93
CA GLN A 182 -0.54 0.18 12.65
C GLN A 182 -0.54 -0.99 13.66
N SER A 183 -1.68 -1.27 14.29
CA SER A 183 -1.86 -2.44 15.17
C SER A 183 -1.73 -3.78 14.44
N ASP A 184 -2.14 -3.85 13.17
CA ASP A 184 -2.08 -5.07 12.38
C ASP A 184 -0.62 -5.44 12.04
N LEU A 185 0.25 -4.44 11.85
CA LEU A 185 1.69 -4.66 11.62
C LEU A 185 2.40 -5.27 12.84
N ILE A 186 1.88 -5.04 14.04
CA ILE A 186 2.45 -5.50 15.30
C ILE A 186 1.82 -6.84 15.73
N ASN A 187 0.61 -7.16 15.26
CA ASN A 187 -0.08 -8.41 15.58
C ASN A 187 0.48 -9.60 14.76
N LYS A 188 0.82 -10.70 15.45
CA LYS A 188 1.25 -11.95 14.82
C LYS A 188 0.17 -12.58 13.95
N GLU A 189 -1.11 -12.34 14.21
CA GLU A 189 -2.22 -12.93 13.44
C GLU A 189 -2.33 -12.37 12.02
N TRP A 190 -2.03 -11.10 11.82
CA TRP A 190 -1.92 -10.52 10.47
C TRP A 190 -0.90 -11.28 9.61
N ARG A 191 0.18 -11.77 10.24
CA ARG A 191 1.20 -12.58 9.57
C ARG A 191 0.65 -13.90 9.01
N ARG A 192 -0.41 -14.45 9.59
CA ARG A 192 -1.08 -15.66 9.03
C ARG A 192 -1.71 -15.38 7.66
N ASN A 193 -2.10 -14.13 7.41
CA ASN A 193 -2.67 -13.69 6.14
C ASN A 193 -1.62 -13.09 5.19
N PHE A 194 -0.39 -12.88 5.67
CA PHE A 194 0.72 -12.38 4.87
C PHE A 194 1.54 -13.54 4.34
N SER A 195 1.42 -13.83 3.05
CA SER A 195 2.05 -14.99 2.42
C SER A 195 3.56 -15.03 2.67
N SER A 196 4.10 -16.22 2.91
CA SER A 196 5.53 -16.47 3.12
C SER A 196 6.42 -16.06 1.94
N ARG A 197 5.84 -15.73 0.78
CA ARG A 197 6.54 -15.22 -0.41
C ARG A 197 7.01 -13.77 -0.27
N TYR A 198 6.54 -13.04 0.73
CA TYR A 198 6.89 -11.64 0.97
C TYR A 198 7.92 -11.49 2.09
N SER A 199 8.88 -10.59 1.93
CA SER A 199 9.88 -10.22 2.94
C SER A 199 9.39 -9.09 3.85
N GLY A 200 8.46 -8.29 3.37
CA GLY A 200 8.02 -7.10 4.07
C GLY A 200 6.99 -6.28 3.30
N VAL A 201 6.85 -5.03 3.69
CA VAL A 201 5.88 -4.09 3.10
C VAL A 201 6.49 -2.71 2.90
N ALA A 202 6.11 -2.04 1.82
CA ALA A 202 6.42 -0.63 1.57
C ALA A 202 5.16 0.22 1.77
N PRO A 203 5.16 1.21 2.68
CA PRO A 203 4.03 2.11 2.87
C PRO A 203 3.84 3.00 1.64
N ILE A 204 2.60 3.17 1.20
CA ILE A 204 2.24 4.15 0.16
C ILE A 204 2.08 5.51 0.83
N PHE A 205 2.83 6.50 0.37
CA PHE A 205 2.70 7.87 0.82
C PHE A 205 1.36 8.46 0.38
N GLU A 206 0.51 8.76 1.35
CA GLU A 206 -0.77 9.38 1.12
C GLU A 206 -0.65 10.91 1.21
N ARG A 207 -0.66 11.58 0.05
CA ARG A 207 -0.47 13.03 -0.05
C ARG A 207 -1.54 13.83 0.70
N ARG A 208 -2.75 13.29 0.82
CA ARG A 208 -3.86 13.94 1.53
C ARG A 208 -4.25 13.13 2.76
N ARG A 209 -3.89 13.64 3.95
CA ARG A 209 -4.42 13.12 5.22
C ARG A 209 -5.85 13.62 5.42
N GLU A 210 -6.80 13.04 4.67
CA GLU A 210 -8.24 13.39 4.77
C GLU A 210 -8.92 12.70 5.97
N HIS A 211 -8.20 11.88 6.73
CA HIS A 211 -8.69 11.05 7.83
C HIS A 211 -7.66 11.01 8.97
N LYS A 212 -8.13 10.69 10.18
CA LYS A 212 -7.30 10.66 11.39
C LYS A 212 -6.89 9.23 11.77
N ASP A 213 -7.08 8.27 10.87
CA ASP A 213 -6.82 6.88 11.18
C ASP A 213 -5.31 6.59 11.26
N HIS A 214 -4.96 5.68 12.18
CA HIS A 214 -3.60 5.13 12.30
C HIS A 214 -3.39 3.98 11.30
N CYS A 215 -3.88 4.17 10.07
CA CYS A 215 -3.93 3.15 9.03
C CYS A 215 -3.28 3.67 7.75
N GLY A 216 -2.87 2.76 6.87
CA GLY A 216 -2.25 3.12 5.60
C GLY A 216 -2.32 2.01 4.58
N PHE A 217 -2.01 2.37 3.34
CA PHE A 217 -1.84 1.41 2.26
C PHE A 217 -0.39 0.93 2.20
N PHE A 218 -0.22 -0.35 1.93
CA PHE A 218 1.06 -1.02 1.91
C PHE A 218 1.17 -1.90 0.67
N ILE A 219 2.28 -1.78 -0.05
CA ILE A 219 2.67 -2.66 -1.14
C ILE A 219 3.46 -3.82 -0.53
N PRO A 220 3.00 -5.08 -0.67
CA PRO A 220 3.81 -6.23 -0.28
C PRO A 220 5.10 -6.30 -1.11
N VAL A 221 6.21 -6.63 -0.46
CA VAL A 221 7.53 -6.76 -1.10
C VAL A 221 7.92 -8.24 -1.12
N PHE A 222 8.15 -8.80 -2.31
CA PHE A 222 8.55 -10.19 -2.50
C PHE A 222 9.91 -10.47 -1.86
N LYS A 223 10.14 -11.72 -1.46
CA LYS A 223 11.47 -12.20 -1.08
C LYS A 223 12.40 -12.34 -2.29
N GLU A 224 11.84 -12.78 -3.40
CA GLU A 224 12.53 -12.99 -4.67
C GLU A 224 11.88 -12.12 -5.74
N PRO A 225 12.67 -11.49 -6.63
CA PRO A 225 12.14 -10.61 -7.65
C PRO A 225 11.31 -11.40 -8.67
N LYS A 226 10.28 -10.75 -9.22
CA LYS A 226 9.46 -11.32 -10.30
C LYS A 226 9.57 -10.50 -11.56
N PHE A 227 9.54 -11.17 -12.72
CA PHE A 227 9.37 -10.49 -13.99
C PHE A 227 7.95 -9.96 -14.14
N PHE A 228 7.81 -8.79 -14.78
CA PHE A 228 6.53 -8.13 -14.95
C PHE A 228 5.53 -9.00 -15.72
N ALA A 229 5.94 -9.56 -16.86
CA ALA A 229 5.09 -10.42 -17.70
C ALA A 229 4.60 -11.69 -16.99
N ASP A 230 5.45 -12.33 -16.19
CA ASP A 230 5.07 -13.51 -15.41
C ASP A 230 4.01 -13.15 -14.37
N ARG A 231 4.19 -12.00 -13.69
CA ARG A 231 3.22 -11.52 -12.71
C ARG A 231 1.89 -11.17 -13.36
N LEU A 232 1.90 -10.54 -14.54
CA LEU A 232 0.68 -10.26 -15.30
C LEU A 232 -0.05 -11.56 -15.65
N SER A 233 0.67 -12.59 -16.09
CA SER A 233 0.10 -13.90 -16.43
C SER A 233 -0.52 -14.61 -15.22
N GLU A 234 0.12 -14.51 -14.04
CA GLU A 234 -0.45 -15.02 -12.79
C GLU A 234 -1.76 -14.33 -12.41
N ILE A 235 -1.85 -13.01 -12.67
CA ILE A 235 -3.04 -12.22 -12.36
C ILE A 235 -4.13 -12.53 -13.36
N SER A 236 -3.85 -12.50 -14.67
CA SER A 236 -4.83 -12.76 -15.72
C SER A 236 -5.51 -14.13 -15.57
N ASN A 237 -4.77 -15.14 -15.14
CA ASN A 237 -5.31 -16.48 -14.89
C ASN A 237 -6.17 -16.56 -13.63
N ALA A 238 -5.99 -15.64 -12.68
CA ALA A 238 -6.78 -15.52 -11.47
C ALA A 238 -8.00 -14.59 -11.63
N THR A 239 -7.95 -13.64 -12.58
CA THR A 239 -8.91 -12.54 -12.72
C THR A 239 -9.80 -12.72 -13.96
N VAL A 240 -10.88 -13.49 -13.82
CA VAL A 240 -12.04 -13.39 -14.71
C VAL A 240 -13.01 -12.38 -14.09
N GLY A 241 -12.78 -11.08 -14.32
CA GLY A 241 -13.68 -10.02 -13.87
C GLY A 241 -13.09 -8.61 -13.90
N VAL A 242 -13.87 -7.64 -14.38
CA VAL A 242 -13.54 -6.19 -14.55
C VAL A 242 -13.25 -5.47 -13.19
N ASN A 243 -13.36 -6.17 -12.07
CA ASN A 243 -13.27 -5.59 -10.72
C ASN A 243 -11.90 -5.70 -10.03
N ASP A 244 -10.92 -6.39 -10.63
CA ASP A 244 -9.69 -6.78 -9.93
C ASP A 244 -8.53 -5.76 -10.02
N LEU A 245 -8.68 -4.71 -10.83
CA LEU A 245 -7.75 -3.58 -10.85
C LEU A 245 -8.01 -2.57 -9.72
N PHE A 246 -8.95 -2.87 -8.81
CA PHE A 246 -9.34 -2.01 -7.72
C PHE A 246 -8.83 -2.52 -6.37
N CYS A 247 -7.82 -1.84 -5.84
CA CYS A 247 -7.41 -1.99 -4.43
C CYS A 247 -8.11 -0.93 -3.57
N GLY A 248 -8.10 -1.08 -2.24
CA GLY A 248 -8.61 -0.01 -1.38
C GLY A 248 -9.52 -0.41 -0.23
N VAL A 249 -10.16 0.60 0.34
CA VAL A 249 -11.10 0.47 1.46
C VAL A 249 -12.32 -0.36 1.04
N LYS A 250 -12.57 -1.46 1.76
CA LYS A 250 -13.78 -2.30 1.65
C LYS A 250 -14.70 -2.02 2.85
N ASN A 251 -15.99 -2.33 2.72
CA ASN A 251 -16.97 -2.21 3.83
C ASN A 251 -16.61 -3.09 5.06
N THR A 252 -15.68 -4.03 4.93
CA THR A 252 -15.15 -4.81 6.07
C THR A 252 -14.11 -4.03 6.89
N ASN A 253 -13.39 -3.09 6.28
CA ASN A 253 -12.33 -2.28 6.92
C ASN A 253 -12.92 -0.96 7.43
N ASN A 254 -14.07 -1.05 8.09
CA ASN A 254 -14.74 0.05 8.75
C ASN A 254 -13.89 0.48 9.96
N LYS A 255 -13.50 1.74 10.06
CA LYS A 255 -14.33 2.72 10.77
C LYS A 255 -14.14 4.20 10.36
N GLU A 256 -13.23 4.55 9.45
CA GLU A 256 -12.97 5.98 9.15
C GLU A 256 -13.12 6.36 7.69
N ARG A 257 -12.72 5.48 6.75
CA ARG A 257 -12.71 5.82 5.32
C ARG A 257 -13.89 5.29 4.51
N PHE A 258 -14.77 4.49 5.10
CA PHE A 258 -16.05 4.09 4.49
C PHE A 258 -17.19 4.63 5.35
N ASN A 259 -17.85 5.69 4.88
CA ASN A 259 -18.93 6.34 5.60
C ASN A 259 -20.23 6.32 4.77
N LEU A 260 -21.24 5.64 5.29
CA LEU A 260 -22.55 5.53 4.69
C LEU A 260 -23.62 6.07 5.64
N SER A 261 -23.97 7.35 5.45
CA SER A 261 -25.03 8.00 6.20
C SER A 261 -26.39 7.40 5.82
N GLY A 262 -27.22 7.12 6.82
CA GLY A 262 -28.53 6.50 6.59
C GLY A 262 -28.49 4.98 6.38
N ARG A 263 -27.37 4.29 6.67
CA ARG A 263 -27.22 2.82 6.55
C ARG A 263 -28.34 1.98 7.19
N LYS A 264 -29.00 2.53 8.21
CA LYS A 264 -30.18 1.94 8.87
C LYS A 264 -31.34 1.65 7.91
N LEU A 265 -31.41 2.37 6.80
CA LEU A 265 -32.40 2.15 5.74
C LEU A 265 -32.19 0.83 4.98
N LEU A 266 -31.02 0.21 5.08
CA LEU A 266 -30.73 -1.08 4.44
C LEU A 266 -31.13 -2.29 5.31
N ASN A 267 -31.65 -2.06 6.52
CA ASN A 267 -31.99 -3.12 7.49
C ASN A 267 -30.84 -4.10 7.78
N ILE A 268 -29.59 -3.61 7.75
CA ILE A 268 -28.34 -4.34 8.04
C ILE A 268 -28.01 -4.28 9.53
#